data_AF-A0AAE1V7F3-F1
#
_entry.id   AF-A0AAE1V7F3-F1
#
_cell.length_a   1.000
_cell.length_b   1.000
_cell.length_c   1.000
_cell.angle_alpha   90.00
_cell.angle_beta   90.00
_cell.angle_gamma   90.00
#
_symmetry.space_group_name_H-M   'P 1'
#
loop_
_entity.id
_entity.type
_entity.pdbx_description
1 polymer ?
#
loop_
_entity_poly.entity_id
_entity_poly.type
_entity_poly.pdbx_seq_one_letter_code
_entity_poly.pdbx_strand_id
1 'polypeptide(L)'
;MDPHLHHHHQQQQHQFSTHQSVNIDTTCGGVHTGGNIVGDRFPQWSIQETRDFLMIRAELDQTFMETKRNKLLWEVIATKMKEKGYNRSPEQCKCKWKNLVTRYKGCETLEPEALRQQFPFYNELQAIFAARMQRMLWIEAEGGGASGWKKKAISSDEEEENEDSEGEKVSKKKRKVKGNVNIGSSSGNNLVSSFKEILDDFMKQQMTMDMQLLKAYEAREEERRIKEMEWRQTMEALENERLMMETRWREREEQMRMREEARAEKRDALITALLNKLRREDHNM
;
A
#
# COMPACT_ATOMS: atom_id res chain seq x y z
N MET A 1 59.16 -2.30 2.51
CA MET A 1 58.06 -1.32 2.48
C MET A 1 57.72 -1.11 1.01
N ASP A 2 56.91 -2.00 0.46
CA ASP A 2 56.65 -2.06 -0.99
C ASP A 2 55.43 -1.23 -1.38
N PRO A 3 55.56 -0.24 -2.28
CA PRO A 3 54.45 0.62 -2.70
C PRO A 3 53.40 -0.08 -3.58
N HIS A 4 53.65 -1.33 -3.99
CA HIS A 4 52.88 -2.01 -5.04
C HIS A 4 51.59 -2.69 -4.54
N LEU A 5 51.46 -2.91 -3.23
CA LEU A 5 50.28 -3.55 -2.62
C LEU A 5 49.11 -2.57 -2.39
N HIS A 6 49.39 -1.28 -2.23
CA HIS A 6 48.35 -0.28 -1.97
C HIS A 6 47.51 0.03 -3.21
N HIS A 7 48.11 0.01 -4.40
CA HIS A 7 47.39 0.33 -5.64
C HIS A 7 46.42 -0.79 -6.04
N HIS A 8 46.76 -2.05 -5.76
CA HIS A 8 45.89 -3.20 -6.07
C HIS A 8 44.66 -3.29 -5.15
N HIS A 9 44.78 -2.85 -3.89
CA HIS A 9 43.65 -2.80 -2.97
C HIS A 9 42.69 -1.64 -3.31
N GLN A 10 43.22 -0.49 -3.73
CA GLN A 10 42.39 0.64 -4.15
C GLN A 10 41.68 0.39 -5.49
N GLN A 11 42.31 -0.33 -6.41
CA GLN A 11 41.69 -0.70 -7.69
C GLN A 11 40.64 -1.82 -7.54
N GLN A 12 40.77 -2.72 -6.54
CA GLN A 12 39.71 -3.69 -6.23
C GLN A 12 38.47 -3.04 -5.61
N GLN A 13 38.61 -1.96 -4.84
CA GLN A 13 37.44 -1.23 -4.31
C GLN A 13 36.67 -0.49 -5.41
N HIS A 14 37.32 -0.04 -6.49
CA HIS A 14 36.64 0.63 -7.61
C HIS A 14 35.85 -0.34 -8.52
N GLN A 15 36.17 -1.64 -8.54
CA GLN A 15 35.42 -2.61 -9.35
C GLN A 15 34.10 -3.05 -8.69
N PHE A 16 33.92 -2.89 -7.38
CA PHE A 16 32.65 -3.20 -6.70
C PHE A 16 31.61 -2.06 -6.77
N SER A 17 31.98 -0.87 -7.25
CA SER A 17 31.10 0.31 -7.26
C SER A 17 30.30 0.49 -8.55
N THR A 18 30.65 -0.21 -9.63
CA THR A 18 29.96 -0.11 -10.92
C THR A 18 29.19 -1.40 -11.23
N HIS A 19 27.86 -1.27 -11.28
CA HIS A 19 26.85 -2.29 -11.58
C HIS A 19 26.28 -3.07 -10.39
N GLN A 20 25.70 -2.36 -9.42
CA GLN A 20 24.48 -2.87 -8.77
C GLN A 20 23.28 -2.15 -9.37
N SER A 21 22.86 -2.60 -10.56
CA SER A 21 21.52 -2.32 -11.08
C SER A 21 20.54 -3.00 -10.13
N VAL A 22 20.06 -2.25 -9.13
CA VAL A 22 18.92 -2.65 -8.32
C VAL A 22 17.70 -2.71 -9.24
N ASN A 23 17.40 -3.91 -9.74
CA ASN A 23 16.20 -4.21 -10.49
C ASN A 23 15.01 -4.09 -9.54
N ILE A 24 14.36 -2.92 -9.54
CA ILE A 24 13.18 -2.65 -8.73
C ILE A 24 11.93 -2.89 -9.57
N ASP A 25 11.21 -3.94 -9.18
CA ASP A 25 9.82 -4.34 -9.43
C ASP A 25 9.36 -4.66 -10.86
N THR A 26 9.20 -5.97 -11.08
CA THR A 26 8.17 -6.57 -11.93
C THR A 26 7.01 -6.99 -11.04
N THR A 27 5.86 -6.32 -11.14
CA THR A 27 4.51 -6.94 -11.18
C THR A 27 3.44 -5.86 -11.09
N CYS A 28 2.78 -5.60 -12.21
CA CYS A 28 1.39 -5.16 -12.21
C CYS A 28 0.66 -6.09 -13.18
N GLY A 29 -0.10 -7.03 -12.62
CA GLY A 29 -0.99 -7.90 -13.38
C GLY A 29 -2.12 -7.08 -13.98
N GLY A 30 -2.20 -7.10 -15.31
CA GLY A 30 -3.33 -6.63 -16.10
C GLY A 30 -3.47 -7.57 -17.30
N VAL A 31 -4.51 -8.41 -17.27
CA VAL A 31 -4.86 -9.32 -18.34
C VAL A 31 -5.31 -8.51 -19.55
N HIS A 32 -4.56 -8.60 -20.66
CA HIS A 32 -5.09 -8.23 -21.98
C HIS A 32 -4.79 -9.31 -23.01
N THR A 33 -5.87 -9.63 -23.71
CA THR A 33 -6.08 -10.60 -24.78
C THR A 33 -5.05 -10.51 -25.91
N GLY A 34 -4.79 -11.67 -26.53
CA GLY A 34 -3.68 -11.90 -27.44
C GLY A 34 -3.64 -11.04 -28.71
N GLY A 35 -2.41 -10.79 -29.17
CA GLY A 35 -2.08 -10.21 -30.47
C GLY A 35 -0.70 -9.54 -30.49
N ASN A 36 0.31 -10.22 -31.07
CA ASN A 36 1.63 -9.72 -31.49
C ASN A 36 2.48 -8.91 -30.47
N ILE A 37 3.41 -9.60 -29.79
CA ILE A 37 4.39 -9.01 -28.86
C ILE A 37 5.66 -8.64 -29.62
N VAL A 38 5.76 -7.38 -30.08
CA VAL A 38 7.04 -6.67 -30.26
C VAL A 38 6.81 -5.21 -29.87
N GLY A 39 7.02 -4.85 -28.59
CA GLY A 39 7.15 -3.44 -28.22
C GLY A 39 6.75 -3.03 -26.80
N ASP A 40 5.87 -3.74 -26.10
CA ASP A 40 5.21 -3.17 -24.91
C ASP A 40 5.79 -3.66 -23.57
N ARG A 41 7.12 -3.60 -23.42
CA ARG A 41 7.70 -3.51 -22.08
C ARG A 41 7.61 -2.04 -21.68
N PHE A 42 6.63 -1.71 -20.84
CA PHE A 42 6.51 -0.37 -20.25
C PHE A 42 7.88 0.11 -19.74
N PRO A 43 8.33 1.33 -20.09
CA PRO A 43 9.63 1.82 -19.69
C PRO A 43 9.78 1.80 -18.16
N GLN A 44 10.86 1.20 -17.67
CA GLN A 44 11.21 1.26 -16.25
C GLN A 44 11.43 2.71 -15.84
N TRP A 45 10.88 3.11 -14.69
CA TRP A 45 11.06 4.47 -14.18
C TRP A 45 12.53 4.72 -13.85
N SER A 46 13.15 5.69 -14.52
CA SER A 46 14.53 6.07 -14.18
C SER A 46 14.58 6.82 -12.84
N ILE A 47 15.77 6.89 -12.24
CA ILE A 47 15.98 7.64 -10.99
C ILE A 47 15.68 9.12 -11.22
N GLN A 48 16.17 9.69 -12.31
CA GLN A 48 15.96 11.11 -12.65
C GLN A 48 14.47 11.40 -12.89
N GLU A 49 13.82 10.55 -13.68
CA GLU A 49 12.37 10.64 -13.92
C GLU A 49 11.56 10.57 -12.62
N THR A 50 11.94 9.69 -11.70
CA THR A 50 11.25 9.58 -10.39
C THR A 50 11.49 10.82 -9.52
N ARG A 51 12.69 11.43 -9.57
CA ARG A 51 12.96 12.69 -8.87
C ARG A 51 12.16 13.85 -9.43
N ASP A 52 12.09 13.96 -10.74
CA ASP A 52 11.29 14.98 -11.42
C ASP A 52 9.80 14.84 -11.12
N PHE A 53 9.31 13.61 -11.08
CA PHE A 53 7.96 13.28 -10.64
C PHE A 53 7.69 13.73 -9.20
N LEU A 54 8.60 13.44 -8.26
CA LEU A 54 8.46 13.84 -6.85
C LEU A 54 8.49 15.35 -6.67
N MET A 55 9.31 16.05 -7.45
CA MET A 55 9.33 17.53 -7.46
C MET A 55 7.99 18.11 -7.90
N ILE A 56 7.44 17.62 -9.02
CA ILE A 56 6.10 18.03 -9.50
C ILE A 56 5.03 17.72 -8.44
N ARG A 57 5.11 16.55 -7.80
CA ARG A 57 4.16 16.14 -6.76
C ARG A 57 4.29 16.98 -5.49
N ALA A 58 5.48 17.45 -5.15
CA ALA A 58 5.72 18.35 -4.02
C ALA A 58 5.10 19.73 -4.27
N GLU A 59 5.26 20.28 -5.48
CA GLU A 59 4.66 21.56 -5.88
C GLU A 59 3.13 21.53 -5.77
N LEU A 60 2.51 20.43 -6.23
CA LEU A 60 1.05 20.28 -6.22
C LEU A 60 0.49 19.77 -4.89
N ASP A 61 1.35 19.46 -3.90
CA ASP A 61 0.93 18.77 -2.68
C ASP A 61 -0.17 19.51 -1.92
N GLN A 62 -0.11 20.83 -1.91
CA GLN A 62 -1.12 21.66 -1.28
C GLN A 62 -2.49 21.50 -1.94
N THR A 63 -2.55 21.55 -3.27
CA THR A 63 -3.80 21.40 -4.03
C THR A 63 -4.40 20.00 -3.86
N PHE A 64 -3.54 18.97 -3.74
CA PHE A 64 -3.97 17.61 -3.39
C PHE A 64 -4.62 17.51 -2.00
N MET A 65 -4.27 18.39 -1.06
CA MET A 65 -4.86 18.40 0.29
C MET A 65 -6.16 19.21 0.36
N GLU A 66 -6.35 20.17 -0.55
CA GLU A 66 -7.52 21.06 -0.57
C GLU A 66 -8.74 20.42 -1.26
N THR A 67 -8.51 19.48 -2.18
CA THR A 67 -9.56 18.91 -3.04
C THR A 67 -9.77 17.42 -2.75
N LYS A 68 -11.04 16.98 -2.70
CA LYS A 68 -11.38 15.55 -2.54
C LYS A 68 -11.24 14.76 -3.86
N ARG A 69 -11.53 15.40 -5.00
CA ARG A 69 -11.41 14.80 -6.34
C ARG A 69 -10.07 15.13 -7.00
N ASN A 70 -9.19 14.15 -7.06
CA ASN A 70 -7.81 14.34 -7.54
C ASN A 70 -7.56 13.90 -8.99
N LYS A 71 -8.59 13.49 -9.75
CA LYS A 71 -8.44 13.00 -11.14
C LYS A 71 -7.69 14.00 -12.03
N LEU A 72 -8.15 15.26 -12.06
CA LEU A 72 -7.52 16.31 -12.87
C LEU A 72 -6.10 16.64 -12.41
N LEU A 73 -5.78 16.48 -11.12
CA LEU A 73 -4.42 16.72 -10.62
C LEU A 73 -3.44 15.67 -11.15
N TRP A 74 -3.89 14.42 -11.33
CA TRP A 74 -3.07 13.40 -11.99
C TRP A 74 -2.85 13.68 -13.48
N GLU A 75 -3.84 14.26 -14.17
CA GLU A 75 -3.69 14.74 -15.55
C GLU A 75 -2.67 15.89 -15.66
N VAL A 76 -2.70 16.83 -14.70
CA VAL A 76 -1.70 17.90 -14.60
C VAL A 76 -0.30 17.35 -14.36
N ILE A 77 -0.15 16.36 -13.47
CA ILE A 77 1.15 15.70 -13.25
C ILE A 77 1.65 15.04 -14.53
N ALA A 78 0.80 14.26 -15.21
CA ALA A 78 1.17 13.60 -16.46
C ALA A 78 1.60 14.61 -17.55
N THR A 79 0.90 15.75 -17.62
CA THR A 79 1.26 16.83 -18.54
C THR A 79 2.62 17.43 -18.21
N LYS A 80 2.88 17.77 -16.95
CA LYS A 80 4.19 18.28 -16.50
C LYS A 80 5.32 17.25 -16.70
N MET A 81 5.04 15.97 -16.52
CA MET A 81 5.99 14.88 -16.84
C MET A 81 6.32 14.85 -18.33
N LYS A 82 5.31 15.00 -19.20
CA LYS A 82 5.47 15.06 -20.65
C LYS A 82 6.29 16.27 -21.09
N GLU A 83 6.09 17.44 -20.46
CA GLU A 83 6.90 18.64 -20.70
C GLU A 83 8.39 18.43 -20.37
N LYS A 84 8.69 17.58 -19.36
CA LYS A 84 10.06 17.15 -19.04
C LYS A 84 10.59 16.03 -19.95
N GLY A 85 9.81 15.59 -20.94
CA GLY A 85 10.19 14.53 -21.89
C GLY A 85 9.82 13.12 -21.43
N TYR A 86 9.01 12.97 -20.38
CA TYR A 86 8.57 11.68 -19.85
C TYR A 86 7.11 11.39 -20.21
N ASN A 87 6.88 10.44 -21.11
CA ASN A 87 5.54 10.03 -21.53
C ASN A 87 4.93 9.04 -20.52
N ARG A 88 4.32 9.57 -19.46
CA ARG A 88 3.59 8.79 -18.45
C ARG A 88 2.12 9.18 -18.42
N SER A 89 1.22 8.18 -18.35
CA SER A 89 -0.21 8.43 -18.18
C SER A 89 -0.54 8.89 -16.75
N PRO A 90 -1.68 9.55 -16.53
CA PRO A 90 -2.15 9.93 -15.20
C PRO A 90 -2.24 8.72 -14.24
N GLU A 91 -2.67 7.57 -14.74
CA GLU A 91 -2.80 6.32 -13.99
C GLU A 91 -1.43 5.78 -13.60
N GLN A 92 -0.45 5.82 -14.50
CA GLN A 92 0.93 5.42 -14.21
C GLN A 92 1.56 6.32 -13.14
N CYS A 93 1.34 7.63 -13.21
CA CYS A 93 1.76 8.60 -12.21
C CYS A 93 1.12 8.31 -10.84
N LYS A 94 -0.19 8.03 -10.81
CA LYS A 94 -0.90 7.66 -9.59
C LYS A 94 -0.34 6.36 -8.98
N CYS A 95 -0.21 5.31 -9.78
CA CYS A 95 0.37 4.04 -9.35
C CYS A 95 1.81 4.21 -8.82
N LYS A 96 2.64 5.02 -9.50
CA LYS A 96 4.00 5.31 -9.07
C LYS A 96 4.02 6.01 -7.72
N TRP A 97 3.16 7.00 -7.50
CA TRP A 97 3.02 7.64 -6.19
C TRP A 97 2.62 6.63 -5.11
N LYS A 98 1.59 5.82 -5.35
CA LYS A 98 1.13 4.79 -4.42
C LYS A 98 2.28 3.86 -4.02
N ASN A 99 3.04 3.36 -4.99
CA ASN A 99 4.19 2.48 -4.75
C ASN A 99 5.28 3.17 -3.91
N LEU A 100 5.62 4.42 -4.22
CA LEU A 100 6.62 5.19 -3.46
C LEU A 100 6.17 5.42 -2.02
N VAL A 101 4.91 5.78 -1.80
CA VAL A 101 4.33 5.99 -0.47
C VAL A 101 4.27 4.69 0.32
N THR A 102 3.85 3.58 -0.28
CA THR A 102 3.84 2.27 0.36
C THR A 102 5.24 1.85 0.81
N ARG A 103 6.24 2.00 -0.06
CA ARG A 103 7.65 1.74 0.29
C ARG A 103 8.12 2.63 1.43
N TYR A 104 7.84 3.93 1.36
CA TYR A 104 8.19 4.89 2.42
C TYR A 104 7.57 4.53 3.78
N LYS A 105 6.35 4.00 3.84
CA LYS A 105 5.75 3.53 5.10
C LYS A 105 6.31 2.20 5.59
N GLY A 106 6.58 1.28 4.66
CA GLY A 106 7.21 -0.01 4.99
C GLY A 106 8.61 0.13 5.58
N CYS A 107 9.19 1.33 5.45
CA CYS A 107 10.47 1.73 6.00
C CYS A 107 10.39 2.18 7.49
N GLU A 108 9.19 2.33 8.07
CA GLU A 108 9.02 2.82 9.46
C GLU A 108 9.49 1.81 10.53
N THR A 109 9.73 0.55 10.16
CA THR A 109 10.19 -0.53 11.05
C THR A 109 11.70 -0.77 11.05
N LEU A 110 12.46 -0.03 10.24
CA LEU A 110 13.90 -0.21 10.04
C LEU A 110 14.71 0.93 10.68
N GLU A 111 15.96 0.62 11.07
CA GLU A 111 16.90 1.59 11.64
C GLU A 111 17.18 2.74 10.60
N PRO A 112 17.12 4.03 11.00
CA PRO A 112 17.11 5.17 10.08
C PRO A 112 18.30 5.26 9.10
N GLU A 113 19.46 4.71 9.45
CA GLU A 113 20.67 4.82 8.64
C GLU A 113 20.70 3.77 7.50
N ALA A 114 20.23 2.55 7.78
CA ALA A 114 20.03 1.52 6.75
C ALA A 114 18.92 1.91 5.76
N LEU A 115 17.94 2.68 6.23
CA LEU A 115 16.77 3.12 5.48
C LEU A 115 17.10 4.07 4.32
N ARG A 116 18.00 5.02 4.58
CA ARG A 116 18.47 5.98 3.59
C ARG A 116 19.30 5.33 2.49
N GLN A 117 19.95 4.20 2.78
CA GLN A 117 20.74 3.46 1.80
C GLN A 117 19.88 2.56 0.90
N GLN A 118 18.76 2.02 1.40
CA GLN A 118 17.93 1.08 0.64
C GLN A 118 16.83 1.75 -0.21
N PHE A 119 16.32 2.91 0.20
CA PHE A 119 15.28 3.65 -0.54
C PHE A 119 15.77 5.04 -1.00
N PRO A 120 16.26 5.16 -2.26
CA PRO A 120 16.88 6.38 -2.78
C PRO A 120 16.00 7.64 -2.82
N PHE A 121 14.70 7.50 -2.56
CA PHE A 121 13.72 8.59 -2.61
C PHE A 121 13.15 8.95 -1.23
N TYR A 122 13.71 8.38 -0.16
CA TYR A 122 13.19 8.57 1.20
C TYR A 122 13.18 10.05 1.61
N ASN A 123 14.28 10.77 1.36
CA ASN A 123 14.42 12.16 1.77
C ASN A 123 13.43 13.08 1.03
N GLU A 124 13.22 12.84 -0.26
CA GLU A 124 12.27 13.60 -1.07
C GLU A 124 10.82 13.38 -0.56
N LEU A 125 10.42 12.14 -0.26
CA LEU A 125 9.10 11.86 0.32
C LEU A 125 8.95 12.43 1.74
N GLN A 126 9.97 12.25 2.58
CA GLN A 126 10.01 12.81 3.92
C GLN A 126 9.84 14.34 3.87
N ALA A 127 10.50 15.03 2.94
CA ALA A 127 10.39 16.47 2.78
C ALA A 127 8.95 16.90 2.41
N ILE A 128 8.29 16.18 1.50
CA ILE A 128 6.89 16.46 1.13
C ILE A 128 5.98 16.34 2.36
N PHE A 129 6.11 15.25 3.13
CA PHE A 129 5.27 15.02 4.30
C PHE A 129 5.58 15.96 5.47
N ALA A 130 6.86 16.27 5.70
CA ALA A 130 7.27 17.23 6.72
C ALA A 130 6.77 18.64 6.39
N ALA A 131 6.89 19.08 5.15
CA ALA A 131 6.36 20.37 4.69
C ALA A 131 4.83 20.41 4.83
N ARG A 132 4.14 19.31 4.51
CA ARG A 132 2.68 19.19 4.71
C ARG A 132 2.30 19.33 6.18
N MET A 133 3.01 18.65 7.08
CA MET A 133 2.79 18.73 8.52
C MET A 133 3.00 20.15 9.04
N GLN A 134 4.08 20.81 8.62
CA GLN A 134 4.37 22.20 8.98
C GLN A 134 3.28 23.15 8.50
N ARG A 135 2.76 22.99 7.27
CA ARG A 135 1.65 23.80 6.76
C ARG A 135 0.37 23.62 7.59
N MET A 136 0.04 22.39 7.98
CA MET A 136 -1.11 22.16 8.87
C MET A 136 -0.93 22.84 10.23
N LEU A 137 0.26 22.74 10.83
CA LEU A 137 0.57 23.40 12.11
C LEU A 137 0.51 24.93 12.00
N TRP A 138 0.90 25.51 10.86
CA TRP A 138 0.81 26.96 10.63
C TRP A 138 -0.64 27.45 10.54
N ILE A 139 -1.51 26.70 9.85
CA ILE A 139 -2.95 27.03 9.75
C ILE A 139 -3.62 26.99 11.14
N GLU A 140 -3.24 26.06 12.01
CA GLU A 140 -3.75 25.98 13.39
C GLU A 140 -3.31 27.16 14.27
N ALA A 141 -2.15 27.76 13.97
CA ALA A 141 -1.63 28.92 14.70
C ALA A 141 -2.32 30.25 14.30
N GLU A 142 -2.86 30.35 13.09
CA GLU A 142 -3.46 31.60 12.56
C GLU A 142 -5.00 31.63 12.56
N GLY A 143 -5.71 30.54 12.92
CA GLY A 143 -7.18 30.56 12.98
C GLY A 143 -7.81 29.40 13.77
N GLY A 144 -8.36 29.69 14.94
CA GLY A 144 -8.93 28.69 15.85
C GLY A 144 -10.18 27.96 15.34
N GLY A 145 -10.24 26.65 15.63
CA GLY A 145 -11.45 25.82 15.48
C GLY A 145 -11.15 24.34 15.25
N ALA A 146 -10.92 23.58 16.33
CA ALA A 146 -10.67 22.14 16.28
C ALA A 146 -11.90 21.35 15.79
N SER A 147 -11.69 20.43 14.83
CA SER A 147 -12.40 19.14 14.85
C SER A 147 -11.45 18.03 14.38
N GLY A 148 -11.41 16.94 15.14
CA GLY A 148 -10.34 15.97 15.12
C GLY A 148 -10.18 15.22 13.80
N TRP A 149 -9.03 15.43 13.15
CA TRP A 149 -8.46 14.51 12.16
C TRP A 149 -7.11 13.99 12.64
N LYS A 150 -7.01 13.59 13.91
CA LYS A 150 -5.86 12.79 14.35
C LYS A 150 -6.02 11.38 13.79
N LYS A 151 -5.08 11.00 12.91
CA LYS A 151 -4.75 9.64 12.40
C LYS A 151 -5.40 9.13 11.09
N LYS A 152 -5.74 9.97 10.11
CA LYS A 152 -6.09 9.45 8.76
C LYS A 152 -5.48 10.16 7.53
N ALA A 153 -4.60 11.14 7.70
CA ALA A 153 -3.99 11.84 6.56
C ALA A 153 -2.86 11.05 5.83
N ILE A 154 -2.59 9.82 6.27
CA ILE A 154 -1.67 8.91 5.57
C ILE A 154 -2.40 7.82 4.77
N SER A 155 -3.74 7.83 4.69
CA SER A 155 -4.49 6.84 3.90
C SER A 155 -5.68 7.50 3.21
N SER A 156 -5.47 8.00 1.99
CA SER A 156 -6.54 8.41 1.09
C SER A 156 -6.02 8.35 -0.35
N ASP A 157 -5.80 7.13 -0.83
CA ASP A 157 -5.72 6.83 -2.26
C ASP A 157 -6.27 5.43 -2.53
N GLU A 158 -7.44 5.13 -1.98
CA GLU A 158 -8.20 3.93 -2.34
C GLU A 158 -9.64 4.39 -2.61
N GLU A 159 -9.97 4.35 -3.90
CA GLU A 159 -11.32 4.25 -4.51
C GLU A 159 -12.23 5.49 -4.46
N GLU A 160 -12.02 6.40 -5.42
CA GLU A 160 -13.12 7.16 -6.01
C GLU A 160 -13.39 6.60 -7.42
N GLU A 161 -14.37 5.70 -7.51
CA GLU A 161 -15.03 5.34 -8.74
C GLU A 161 -15.92 6.52 -9.16
N ASN A 162 -15.66 7.03 -10.35
CA ASN A 162 -16.17 8.30 -10.85
C ASN A 162 -17.40 7.99 -11.71
N GLU A 163 -18.58 7.92 -11.10
CA GLU A 163 -19.85 7.93 -11.85
C GLU A 163 -20.24 9.38 -12.16
N ASP A 164 -20.19 9.67 -13.45
CA ASP A 164 -20.63 10.88 -14.10
C ASP A 164 -22.17 10.92 -14.16
N SER A 165 -22.76 12.01 -13.69
CA SER A 165 -24.12 12.41 -14.04
C SER A 165 -24.24 13.93 -13.94
N GLU A 166 -23.86 14.54 -15.05
CA GLU A 166 -24.45 15.75 -15.64
C GLU A 166 -25.86 16.08 -15.11
N GLY A 167 -26.00 17.25 -14.48
CA GLY A 167 -27.25 17.69 -13.87
C GLY A 167 -27.23 19.18 -13.53
N GLU A 168 -27.44 19.98 -14.56
CA GLU A 168 -27.74 21.42 -14.61
C GLU A 168 -28.00 22.18 -13.29
N LYS A 169 -27.27 23.28 -13.14
CA LYS A 169 -27.61 24.39 -12.26
C LYS A 169 -28.87 25.10 -12.77
N VAL A 170 -29.99 25.02 -12.06
CA VAL A 170 -31.14 25.92 -12.27
C VAL A 170 -31.33 26.85 -11.07
N SER A 171 -30.98 28.12 -11.31
CA SER A 171 -31.23 29.25 -10.43
C SER A 171 -32.74 29.52 -10.29
N LYS A 172 -33.30 29.43 -9.08
CA LYS A 172 -34.71 29.76 -8.83
C LYS A 172 -34.90 31.28 -8.70
N LYS A 173 -35.39 31.88 -9.79
CA LYS A 173 -35.88 33.26 -9.89
C LYS A 173 -37.25 33.38 -9.19
N LYS A 174 -37.36 34.30 -8.22
CA LYS A 174 -38.62 34.72 -7.58
C LYS A 174 -39.62 35.19 -8.65
N ARG A 175 -40.80 34.55 -8.74
CA ARG A 175 -41.98 35.11 -9.42
C ARG A 175 -43.09 35.33 -8.39
N LYS A 176 -43.56 36.57 -8.29
CA LYS A 176 -44.71 37.00 -7.49
C LYS A 176 -45.96 36.76 -8.34
N VAL A 177 -46.83 35.85 -7.90
CA VAL A 177 -48.18 35.66 -8.45
C VAL A 177 -49.19 36.20 -7.44
N LYS A 178 -50.03 37.12 -7.91
CA LYS A 178 -51.16 37.69 -7.18
C LYS A 178 -52.36 36.80 -7.48
N GLY A 179 -52.76 35.99 -6.49
CA GLY A 179 -53.95 35.14 -6.55
C GLY A 179 -54.87 35.50 -5.40
N ASN A 180 -56.02 36.10 -5.75
CA ASN A 180 -57.13 36.36 -4.86
C ASN A 180 -57.83 35.02 -4.55
N VAL A 181 -57.90 34.61 -3.28
CA VAL A 181 -58.73 33.45 -2.87
C VAL A 181 -59.55 33.83 -1.65
N ASN A 182 -60.85 33.69 -1.85
CA ASN A 182 -61.93 33.91 -0.91
C ASN A 182 -61.87 32.86 0.20
N ILE A 183 -61.77 33.29 1.47
CA ILE A 183 -61.76 32.41 2.64
C ILE A 183 -63.22 32.09 3.01
N GLY A 184 -63.66 30.90 2.64
CA GLY A 184 -64.83 30.23 3.20
C GLY A 184 -64.38 29.21 4.23
N SER A 185 -64.73 29.44 5.50
CA SER A 185 -64.45 28.56 6.63
C SER A 185 -65.36 27.33 6.62
N SER A 186 -64.79 26.12 6.54
CA SER A 186 -65.22 24.97 7.35
C SER A 186 -64.18 23.85 7.34
N SER A 187 -64.07 23.13 8.47
CA SER A 187 -63.36 21.84 8.64
C SER A 187 -61.85 21.87 8.94
N GLY A 188 -61.50 22.43 10.12
CA GLY A 188 -60.12 22.47 10.65
C GLY A 188 -59.54 21.13 11.15
N ASN A 189 -60.31 20.04 11.16
CA ASN A 189 -59.82 18.74 11.68
C ASN A 189 -59.18 17.84 10.61
N ASN A 190 -59.58 17.92 9.33
CA ASN A 190 -59.05 17.03 8.28
C ASN A 190 -57.66 17.45 7.77
N LEU A 191 -57.36 18.75 7.76
CA LEU A 191 -56.05 19.26 7.30
C LEU A 191 -54.93 18.95 8.29
N VAL A 192 -55.22 19.00 9.60
CA VAL A 192 -54.27 18.64 10.66
C VAL A 192 -53.96 17.14 10.62
N SER A 193 -54.96 16.30 10.34
CA SER A 193 -54.74 14.86 10.12
C SER A 193 -53.91 14.59 8.87
N SER A 194 -54.21 15.24 7.74
CA SER A 194 -53.44 15.09 6.50
C SER A 194 -51.99 15.57 6.64
N PHE A 195 -51.72 16.66 7.37
CA PHE A 195 -50.35 17.13 7.61
C PHE A 195 -49.58 16.20 8.57
N LYS A 196 -50.27 15.62 9.56
CA LYS A 196 -49.69 14.58 10.42
C LYS A 196 -49.31 13.33 9.64
N GLU A 197 -50.13 12.91 8.68
CA GLU A 197 -49.83 11.79 7.78
C GLU A 197 -48.62 12.08 6.89
N ILE A 198 -48.52 13.29 6.31
CA ILE A 198 -47.36 13.68 5.51
C ILE A 198 -46.07 13.72 6.35
N LEU A 199 -46.14 14.20 7.59
CA LEU A 199 -45.01 14.19 8.53
C LEU A 199 -44.61 12.77 8.93
N ASP A 200 -45.59 11.88 9.17
CA ASP A 200 -45.36 10.49 9.50
C ASP A 200 -44.72 9.73 8.32
N ASP A 201 -45.18 10.00 7.10
CA ASP A 201 -44.60 9.47 5.86
C ASP A 201 -43.17 9.99 5.63
N PHE A 202 -42.90 11.27 5.91
CA PHE A 202 -41.55 11.82 5.83
C PHE A 202 -40.61 11.18 6.86
N MET A 203 -41.05 10.99 8.10
CA MET A 203 -40.25 10.30 9.13
C MET A 203 -40.02 8.83 8.78
N LYS A 204 -41.01 8.13 8.23
CA LYS A 204 -40.85 6.76 7.71
C LYS A 204 -39.86 6.71 6.55
N GLN A 205 -39.96 7.63 5.60
CA GLN A 205 -38.99 7.75 4.50
C GLN A 205 -37.58 7.99 5.03
N GLN A 206 -37.41 8.92 5.98
CA GLN A 206 -36.12 9.19 6.61
C GLN A 206 -35.55 7.92 7.28
N MET A 207 -36.35 7.21 8.07
CA MET A 207 -35.95 5.94 8.71
C MET A 207 -35.56 4.85 7.71
N THR A 208 -36.29 4.72 6.58
CA THR A 208 -35.94 3.74 5.55
C THR A 208 -34.61 4.04 4.88
N MET A 209 -34.34 5.32 4.58
CA MET A 209 -33.07 5.76 4.01
C MET A 209 -31.93 5.52 5.00
N ASP A 210 -32.11 5.89 6.27
CA ASP A 210 -31.11 5.68 7.32
C ASP A 210 -30.82 4.18 7.54
N MET A 211 -31.84 3.32 7.50
CA MET A 211 -31.70 1.87 7.60
C MET A 211 -30.94 1.27 6.40
N GLN A 212 -31.21 1.75 5.19
CA GLN A 212 -30.47 1.34 3.99
C GLN A 212 -29.00 1.77 4.06
N LEU A 213 -28.73 2.99 4.54
CA LEU A 213 -27.37 3.49 4.75
C LEU A 213 -26.61 2.66 5.78
N LEU A 214 -27.23 2.32 6.90
CA LEU A 214 -26.62 1.47 7.93
C LEU A 214 -26.31 0.06 7.37
N LYS A 215 -27.26 -0.54 6.66
CA LYS A 215 -27.06 -1.86 6.05
C LYS A 215 -25.96 -1.86 4.99
N ALA A 216 -25.87 -0.81 4.17
CA ALA A 216 -24.81 -0.64 3.20
C ALA A 216 -23.43 -0.45 3.86
N TYR A 217 -23.39 0.29 4.99
CA TYR A 217 -22.18 0.45 5.78
C TYR A 217 -21.72 -0.87 6.40
N GLU A 218 -22.64 -1.64 6.99
CA GLU A 218 -22.37 -2.94 7.59
C GLU A 218 -21.89 -3.96 6.55
N ALA A 219 -22.52 -4.00 5.36
CA ALA A 219 -22.07 -4.87 4.27
C ALA A 219 -20.63 -4.55 3.82
N ARG A 220 -20.27 -3.26 3.71
CA ARG A 220 -18.87 -2.85 3.40
C ARG A 220 -17.90 -3.20 4.52
N GLU A 221 -18.35 -3.19 5.77
CA GLU A 221 -17.53 -3.58 6.91
C GLU A 221 -17.28 -5.09 6.92
N GLU A 222 -18.31 -5.87 6.63
CA GLU A 222 -18.24 -7.32 6.51
C GLU A 222 -17.37 -7.74 5.32
N GLU A 223 -17.48 -7.08 4.17
CA GLU A 223 -16.60 -7.31 3.03
C GLU A 223 -15.13 -7.08 3.39
N ARG A 224 -14.83 -6.02 4.17
CA ARG A 224 -13.47 -5.80 4.70
C ARG A 224 -13.04 -6.92 5.64
N ARG A 225 -13.91 -7.37 6.55
CA ARG A 225 -13.61 -8.49 7.46
C ARG A 225 -13.33 -9.78 6.69
N ILE A 226 -14.09 -10.06 5.63
CA ILE A 226 -13.90 -11.24 4.77
C ILE A 226 -12.55 -11.14 4.06
N LYS A 227 -12.25 -10.02 3.39
CA LYS A 227 -10.95 -9.81 2.72
C LYS A 227 -9.77 -9.92 3.69
N GLU A 228 -9.90 -9.39 4.91
CA GLU A 228 -8.87 -9.51 5.93
C GLU A 228 -8.70 -10.96 6.41
N MET A 229 -9.79 -11.69 6.59
CA MET A 229 -9.76 -13.11 6.97
C MET A 229 -9.15 -13.98 5.87
N GLU A 230 -9.54 -13.76 4.61
CA GLU A 230 -8.94 -14.43 3.45
C GLU A 230 -7.44 -14.14 3.39
N TRP A 231 -7.04 -12.88 3.53
CA TRP A 231 -5.63 -12.51 3.55
C TRP A 231 -4.87 -13.25 4.68
N ARG A 232 -5.42 -13.27 5.90
CA ARG A 232 -4.83 -14.02 7.03
C ARG A 232 -4.69 -15.51 6.73
N GLN A 233 -5.73 -16.14 6.17
CA GLN A 233 -5.70 -17.56 5.81
C GLN A 233 -4.65 -17.85 4.71
N THR A 234 -4.54 -16.99 3.70
CA THR A 234 -3.51 -17.16 2.66
C THR A 234 -2.10 -17.05 3.22
N MET A 235 -1.87 -16.11 4.15
CA MET A 235 -0.58 -15.94 4.80
C MET A 235 -0.23 -17.15 5.68
N GLU A 236 -1.19 -17.64 6.46
CA GLU A 236 -1.02 -18.84 7.29
C GLU A 236 -0.75 -20.09 6.44
N ALA A 237 -1.42 -20.24 5.28
CA ALA A 237 -1.19 -21.36 4.37
C ALA A 237 0.24 -21.37 3.81
N LEU A 238 0.76 -20.20 3.41
CA LEU A 238 2.15 -20.07 2.93
C LEU A 238 3.17 -20.39 4.03
N GLU A 239 2.93 -19.94 5.26
CA GLU A 239 3.79 -20.24 6.41
C GLU A 239 3.78 -21.74 6.74
N ASN A 240 2.60 -22.35 6.75
CA ASN A 240 2.44 -23.78 6.95
C ASN A 240 3.15 -24.60 5.86
N GLU A 241 3.07 -24.19 4.59
CA GLU A 241 3.81 -24.84 3.50
C GLU A 241 5.33 -24.76 3.73
N ARG A 242 5.84 -23.60 4.13
CA ARG A 242 7.25 -23.41 4.46
C ARG A 242 7.68 -24.33 5.61
N LEU A 243 6.88 -24.39 6.67
CA LEU A 243 7.16 -25.21 7.85
C LEU A 243 7.11 -26.71 7.52
N MET A 244 6.18 -27.13 6.64
CA MET A 244 6.09 -28.51 6.13
C MET A 244 7.31 -28.89 5.27
N MET A 245 7.86 -27.97 4.48
CA MET A 245 9.11 -28.20 3.73
C MET A 245 10.33 -28.30 4.66
N GLU A 246 10.42 -27.42 5.66
CA GLU A 246 11.52 -27.39 6.63
C GLU A 246 11.53 -28.66 7.49
N THR A 247 10.36 -29.11 7.96
CA THR A 247 10.21 -30.36 8.70
C THR A 247 10.60 -31.58 7.86
N ARG A 248 10.15 -31.68 6.60
CA ARG A 248 10.57 -32.74 5.68
C ARG A 248 12.07 -32.73 5.39
N TRP A 249 12.69 -31.55 5.36
CA TRP A 249 14.14 -31.44 5.19
C TRP A 249 14.88 -31.94 6.44
N ARG A 250 14.46 -31.48 7.62
CA ARG A 250 15.00 -31.92 8.91
C ARG A 250 14.89 -33.43 9.10
N GLU A 251 13.74 -34.02 8.79
CA GLU A 251 13.54 -35.47 8.89
C GLU A 251 14.49 -36.23 7.94
N ARG A 252 14.68 -35.74 6.70
CA ARG A 252 15.65 -36.34 5.77
C ARG A 252 17.08 -36.21 6.28
N GLU A 253 17.46 -35.07 6.82
CA GLU A 253 18.78 -34.88 7.43
C GLU A 253 18.99 -35.79 8.64
N GLU A 254 18.00 -35.89 9.53
CA GLU A 254 18.05 -36.79 10.69
C GLU A 254 18.15 -38.25 10.26
N GLN A 255 17.44 -38.66 9.20
CA GLN A 255 17.62 -39.99 8.62
C GLN A 255 19.04 -40.21 8.07
N MET A 256 19.63 -39.20 7.45
CA MET A 256 21.03 -39.30 6.98
C MET A 256 22.01 -39.38 8.15
N ARG A 257 21.79 -38.57 9.19
CA ARG A 257 22.55 -38.60 10.44
C ARG A 257 22.43 -39.96 11.13
N MET A 258 21.22 -40.50 11.29
CA MET A 258 20.97 -41.84 11.85
C MET A 258 21.69 -42.94 11.06
N ARG A 259 21.68 -42.88 9.72
CA ARG A 259 22.42 -43.86 8.90
C ARG A 259 23.93 -43.74 9.07
N GLU A 260 24.43 -42.52 9.27
CA GLU A 260 25.84 -42.27 9.52
C GLU A 260 26.27 -42.69 10.92
N GLU A 261 25.46 -42.40 11.93
CA GLU A 261 25.64 -42.83 13.32
C GLU A 261 25.64 -44.36 13.41
N ALA A 262 24.68 -45.05 12.78
CA ALA A 262 24.68 -46.50 12.71
C ALA A 262 25.94 -47.09 12.02
N ARG A 263 26.56 -46.35 11.09
CA ARG A 263 27.86 -46.73 10.50
C ARG A 263 29.00 -46.45 11.47
N ALA A 264 28.97 -45.33 12.20
CA ALA A 264 29.94 -44.98 13.22
C ALA A 264 29.93 -45.99 14.37
N GLU A 265 28.75 -46.32 14.91
CA GLU A 265 28.57 -47.35 15.95
C GLU A 265 29.16 -48.70 15.54
N LYS A 266 28.97 -49.11 14.28
CA LYS A 266 29.60 -50.34 13.76
C LYS A 266 31.12 -50.24 13.76
N ARG A 267 31.69 -49.10 13.36
CA ARG A 267 33.15 -48.87 13.43
C ARG A 267 33.64 -48.91 14.87
N ASP A 268 32.95 -48.23 15.78
CA ASP A 268 33.30 -48.13 17.19
C ASP A 268 33.19 -49.49 17.90
N ALA A 269 32.17 -50.29 17.57
CA ALA A 269 32.03 -51.66 18.05
C ALA A 269 33.20 -52.55 17.59
N LEU A 270 33.65 -52.41 16.33
CA LEU A 270 34.81 -53.15 15.81
C LEU A 270 36.10 -52.72 16.51
N ILE A 271 36.33 -51.41 16.64
CA ILE A 271 37.49 -50.85 17.36
C ILE A 271 37.50 -51.38 18.81
N THR A 272 36.36 -51.32 19.50
CA THR A 272 36.21 -51.82 20.86
C THR A 272 36.50 -53.31 20.96
N ALA A 273 36.00 -54.12 20.02
CA ALA A 273 36.26 -55.56 19.98
C ALA A 273 37.75 -55.88 19.77
N LEU A 274 38.44 -55.12 18.90
CA LEU A 274 39.88 -55.26 18.66
C LEU A 274 40.70 -54.86 19.90
N LEU A 275 40.41 -53.72 20.52
CA LEU A 275 41.06 -53.30 21.76
C LEU A 275 40.89 -54.33 22.89
N ASN A 276 39.70 -54.93 22.99
CA ASN A 276 39.43 -55.99 23.95
C ASN A 276 40.20 -57.30 23.66
N LYS A 277 40.56 -57.57 22.40
CA LYS A 277 41.42 -58.72 22.05
C LYS A 277 42.87 -58.45 22.42
N LEU A 278 43.42 -57.31 21.99
CA LEU A 278 44.79 -56.90 22.32
C LEU A 278 45.02 -56.90 23.84
N ARG A 279 44.10 -56.31 24.61
CA ARG A 279 44.19 -56.35 26.06
C ARG A 279 44.21 -57.77 26.63
N ARG A 280 43.49 -58.73 26.04
CA ARG A 280 43.50 -60.13 26.50
C ARG A 280 44.80 -60.86 26.12
N GLU A 281 45.38 -60.53 24.98
CA GLU A 281 46.67 -61.06 24.53
C GLU A 281 47.82 -60.53 25.42
N ASP A 282 47.79 -59.25 25.79
CA ASP A 282 48.76 -58.64 26.70
C ASP A 282 48.70 -59.20 28.13
N HIS A 283 47.56 -59.75 28.57
CA HIS A 283 47.42 -60.40 29.89
C HIS A 283 47.77 -61.90 29.86
N ASN A 284 47.96 -62.50 28.67
CA ASN A 284 48.29 -63.92 28.47
C ASN A 284 49.76 -64.16 28.08
N MET A 285 50.58 -63.10 28.02
CA MET A 285 52.05 -63.15 27.94
C MET A 285 52.66 -62.84 29.30
#